data_AF-A0A8T5HTA6-F1
#
_entry.id   AF-A0A8T5HTA6-F1
#
_cell.length_a   1.000
_cell.length_b   1.000
_cell.length_c   1.000
_cell.angle_alpha   90.00
_cell.angle_beta   90.00
_cell.angle_gamma   90.00
#
_symmetry.space_group_name_H-M   'P 1'
#
loop_
_entity.id
_entity.type
_entity.pdbx_description
1 polymer ?
#
loop_
_entity_poly.entity_id
_entity_poly.type
_entity_poly.pdbx_seq_one_letter_code
_entity_poly.pdbx_strand_id
1 'polypeptide(L)' 'MVDKKFFRCNVCSDIHFGNAGPEKCPTCQAENAYVEVDKEEAKNLTGL' A
#
# COMPACT_ATOMS: atom_id res chain seq x y z
N MET A 1 -20.31 1.22 -5.49
CA MET A 1 -19.45 0.08 -5.17
C MET A 1 -18.08 0.68 -4.91
N VAL A 2 -17.51 0.47 -3.73
CA VAL A 2 -16.23 1.08 -3.39
C VAL A 2 -15.15 0.01 -3.62
N ASP A 3 -14.48 0.12 -4.76
CA ASP A 3 -13.37 -0.72 -5.15
C ASP A 3 -12.20 -0.47 -4.19
N LYS A 4 -12.06 -1.32 -3.17
CA LYS A 4 -10.92 -1.27 -2.26
C LYS A 4 -9.69 -1.77 -3.00
N LYS A 5 -8.62 -0.99 -2.96
CA LYS A 5 -7.37 -1.28 -3.64
C LYS A 5 -6.24 -1.48 -2.64
N PHE A 6 -5.17 -2.09 -3.10
CA PHE A 6 -3.95 -2.25 -2.30
C PHE A 6 -3.02 -1.10 -2.60
N PHE A 7 -2.43 -0.54 -1.55
CA PHE A 7 -1.47 0.53 -1.65
C PHE A 7 -0.19 0.08 -0.98
N ARG A 8 0.90 0.06 -1.73
CA ARG A 8 2.22 -0.32 -1.25
C ARG A 8 3.06 0.92 -1.04
N CYS A 9 3.71 1.04 0.11
CA CYS A 9 4.73 2.05 0.31
C CYS A 9 5.97 1.69 -0.53
N ASN A 10 6.42 2.59 -1.41
CA ASN A 10 7.61 2.38 -2.22
C ASN A 10 8.92 2.39 -1.41
N VAL A 11 8.88 2.88 -0.17
CA VAL A 11 10.07 3.04 0.69
C VAL A 11 10.29 1.83 1.60
N CYS A 12 9.24 1.40 2.32
CA CYS A 12 9.34 0.28 3.27
C CYS A 12 8.55 -0.97 2.88
N SER A 13 7.88 -0.96 1.72
CA SER A 13 7.02 -2.04 1.23
C SER A 13 5.84 -2.39 2.14
N ASP A 14 5.44 -1.47 3.02
CA ASP A 14 4.22 -1.58 3.82
C ASP A 14 2.97 -1.61 2.93
N ILE A 15 2.07 -2.58 3.15
CA ILE A 15 0.85 -2.76 2.36
C ILE A 15 -0.36 -2.25 3.16
N HIS A 16 -1.05 -1.27 2.60
CA HIS A 16 -2.29 -0.72 3.12
C HIS A 16 -3.47 -1.11 2.23
N PHE A 17 -4.57 -1.55 2.84
CA PHE A 17 -5.78 -1.93 2.12
C PHE A 17 -6.89 -0.92 2.40
N GLY A 18 -7.35 -0.21 1.38
CA GLY A 18 -8.33 0.86 1.56
C GLY A 18 -8.77 1.50 0.24
N ASN A 19 -9.40 2.66 0.34
CA ASN A 19 -9.82 3.43 -0.84
C ASN A 19 -8.70 4.32 -1.38
N ALA A 20 -7.79 4.75 -0.51
CA ALA A 20 -6.67 5.62 -0.82
C ALA A 20 -5.48 5.28 0.09
N GLY A 21 -4.27 5.47 -0.42
CA GLY A 21 -3.05 5.40 0.37
C GLY A 21 -2.94 6.62 1.31
N PRO A 22 -2.40 6.47 2.53
CA PRO A 22 -2.19 7.59 3.43
C PRO A 22 -1.10 8.54 2.89
N GLU A 23 -1.24 9.83 3.17
CA GLU A 23 -0.25 10.84 2.77
C GLU A 23 1.10 10.62 3.45
N LYS A 24 1.11 10.12 4.68
CA LYS A 24 2.35 9.81 5.42
C LYS A 24 2.34 8.37 5.87
N CYS A 25 3.42 7.65 5.55
CA CYS A 25 3.57 6.26 5.97
C CYS A 25 3.78 6.15 7.48
N PRO A 26 2.98 5.36 8.21
CA PRO A 26 3.18 5.17 9.65
C PRO A 26 4.46 4.40 9.97
N THR A 27 4.97 3.59 9.04
CA THR A 27 6.13 2.72 9.24
C THR A 27 7.45 3.47 8.98
N CYS A 28 7.57 4.13 7.83
CA CYS A 28 8.81 4.81 7.42
C CYS A 28 8.74 6.33 7.40
N GLN A 29 7.57 6.92 7.69
CA GLN A 29 7.33 8.37 7.70
C GLN A 29 7.50 9.08 6.35
N ALA A 30 7.67 8.34 5.25
CA ALA A 30 7.71 8.89 3.91
C ALA A 30 6.36 9.50 3.50
N GLU A 31 6.42 10.64 2.81
CA GLU A 31 5.26 11.39 2.33
C GLU A 31 4.93 11.00 0.89
N ASN A 32 3.64 10.83 0.58
CA ASN A 32 3.11 10.47 -0.75
C ASN A 32 3.84 9.28 -1.41
N ALA A 33 4.32 8.33 -0.59
CA ALA A 33 5.10 7.20 -1.04
C ALA A 33 4.26 5.94 -1.33
N TYR A 34 2.94 6.00 -1.13
CA TYR A 34 2.04 4.87 -1.40
C TYR A 34 1.64 4.85 -2.87
N VAL A 35 1.87 3.71 -3.50
CA VAL A 35 1.47 3.43 -4.89
C VAL A 35 0.40 2.36 -4.90
N GLU A 36 -0.57 2.49 -5.78
CA GLU A 36 -1.58 1.46 -5.99
C GLU A 36 -0.92 0.20 -6.59
N VAL A 37 -1.22 -0.96 -6.02
CA VAL A 37 -0.73 -2.26 -6.48
C VAL A 37 -1.89 -3.25 -6.61
N ASP A 38 -1.68 -4.25 -7.45
CA ASP A 38 -2.63 -5.35 -7.61
C ASP A 38 -2.61 -6.32 -6.42
N LYS A 39 -3.71 -7.05 -6.27
CA LYS A 39 -3.86 -8.07 -5.22
C LYS A 39 -2.79 -9.18 -5.31
N GLU A 40 -2.33 -9.49 -6.51
CA GLU A 40 -1.27 -10.49 -6.73
C GLU A 40 0.08 -9.98 -6.21
N GLU A 41 0.43 -8.73 -6.49
CA GLU A 41 1.66 -8.11 -5.98
C GLU A 41 1.63 -7.99 -4.45
N ALA A 42 0.50 -7.58 -3.88
CA ALA A 42 0.31 -7.51 -2.44
C ALA A 42 0.50 -8.88 -1.74
N LYS A 43 0.02 -9.97 -2.35
CA LYS A 43 0.25 -11.33 -1.84
C LYS A 43 1.73 -11.72 -1.88
N ASN A 44 2.41 -11.44 -2.99
CA ASN A 44 3.84 -11.73 -3.13
C ASN A 44 4.69 -11.00 -2.08
N LEU A 45 4.32 -9.77 -1.73
CA LEU A 45 5.05 -8.97 -0.73
C LEU A 45 4.74 -9.38 0.72
N THR A 46 3.53 -9.86 0.99
CA THR A 46 3.11 -10.29 2.34
C THR A 46 3.41 -11.77 2.63
N GLY A 47 3.89 -12.53 1.63
CA GLY A 47 4.28 -13.93 1.77
C GLY A 47 3.10 -14.86 2.13
N LEU A 48 1.88 -14.48 1.75
CA LEU A 48 0.60 -15.11 2.12
C LEU A 48 0.08 -16.03 1.02
#